data_AF-A0A482XRT7-F1
#
_entry.id   AF-A0A482XRT7-F1
#
_cell.length_a   1.000
_cell.length_b   1.000
_cell.length_c   1.000
_cell.angle_alpha   90.00
_cell.angle_beta   90.00
_cell.angle_gamma   90.00
#
_symmetry.space_group_name_H-M   'P 1'
#
loop_
_entity.id
_entity.type
_entity.pdbx_description
1 polymer ?
#
loop_
_entity_poly.entity_id
_entity_poly.type
_entity_poly.pdbx_seq_one_letter_code
_entity_poly.pdbx_strand_id
1 'polypeptide(L)'
;MPLFSNKFAPKKTPPRKSTTDSWRKSERRDLIQFDADFGPIKLKLGEHECVFEDGEWIPETGLEGERHRENEQLKKQMLRLKEENNLLRLRTEVLLDMLTQTTAEAHIHEKELKQLRQDMRHSMKK
;
A
#
# COMPACT_ATOMS: atom_id res chain seq x y z
N MET A 1 -35.78 5.88 -73.39
CA MET A 1 -34.66 6.73 -72.91
C MET A 1 -34.47 6.52 -71.42
N PRO A 2 -33.26 6.21 -70.95
CA PRO A 2 -32.76 6.65 -69.66
C PRO A 2 -31.81 7.85 -69.88
N LEU A 3 -32.16 8.98 -69.28
CA LEU A 3 -31.62 10.33 -69.53
C LEU A 3 -30.66 10.84 -68.45
N PHE A 4 -30.05 9.97 -67.63
CA PHE A 4 -29.05 10.40 -66.65
C PHE A 4 -27.95 9.36 -66.54
N SER A 5 -26.88 9.52 -67.33
CA SER A 5 -25.64 8.79 -67.10
C SER A 5 -24.82 9.54 -66.05
N ASN A 6 -24.49 8.84 -64.97
CA ASN A 6 -23.82 9.38 -63.80
C ASN A 6 -22.32 9.60 -64.09
N LYS A 7 -21.98 10.69 -64.79
CA LYS A 7 -20.60 11.04 -65.19
C LYS A 7 -19.77 11.68 -64.06
N PHE A 8 -20.38 11.94 -62.91
CA PHE A 8 -19.76 12.59 -61.74
C PHE A 8 -19.80 11.72 -60.47
N ALA A 9 -20.00 10.42 -60.59
CA ALA A 9 -19.80 9.53 -59.45
C ALA A 9 -18.29 9.33 -59.19
N PRO A 10 -17.80 9.54 -57.95
CA PRO A 10 -16.44 9.18 -57.61
C PRO A 10 -16.27 7.67 -57.84
N LYS A 11 -15.23 7.30 -58.60
CA LYS A 11 -14.91 5.88 -58.85
C LYS A 11 -14.77 5.18 -57.50
N LYS A 12 -15.42 4.02 -57.33
CA LYS A 12 -15.29 3.22 -56.11
C LYS A 12 -13.80 2.96 -55.86
N THR A 13 -13.33 3.33 -54.68
CA THR A 13 -11.94 3.10 -54.30
C THR A 13 -11.65 1.59 -54.36
N PRO A 14 -10.54 1.16 -54.99
CA PRO A 14 -10.21 -0.26 -55.01
C PRO A 14 -10.10 -0.76 -53.57
N PRO A 15 -10.57 -1.98 -53.28
CA PRO A 15 -10.50 -2.54 -51.93
C PRO A 15 -9.04 -2.51 -51.49
N ARG A 16 -8.78 -1.76 -50.42
CA ARG A 16 -7.47 -1.66 -49.81
C ARG A 16 -7.12 -3.07 -49.33
N LYS A 17 -6.15 -3.73 -49.98
CA LYS A 17 -5.60 -4.99 -49.48
C LYS A 17 -5.04 -4.70 -48.11
N SER A 18 -5.73 -5.07 -47.04
CA SER A 18 -5.22 -4.98 -45.68
C SER A 18 -4.11 -6.02 -45.56
N THR A 19 -2.88 -5.64 -45.94
CA THR A 19 -1.69 -6.39 -45.55
C THR A 19 -1.32 -5.98 -44.13
N THR A 20 -2.20 -6.27 -43.17
CA THR A 20 -1.85 -6.28 -41.73
C THR A 20 -1.58 -7.70 -41.24
N ASP A 21 -1.45 -8.68 -42.15
CA ASP A 21 -1.13 -10.07 -41.82
C ASP A 21 0.34 -10.45 -42.06
N SER A 22 1.26 -9.47 -42.12
CA SER A 22 2.71 -9.77 -42.13
C SER A 22 3.21 -10.22 -40.75
N TRP A 23 2.50 -9.89 -39.67
CA TRP A 23 2.86 -10.30 -38.29
C TRP A 23 2.40 -11.74 -38.00
N ARG A 24 1.18 -12.10 -38.43
CA ARG A 24 0.55 -13.39 -38.09
C ARG A 24 1.22 -14.64 -38.68
N LYS A 25 2.06 -14.51 -39.71
CA LYS A 25 2.65 -15.68 -40.41
C LYS A 25 3.98 -16.18 -39.83
N SER A 26 4.65 -15.41 -38.98
CA SER A 26 5.89 -15.86 -38.33
C SER A 26 5.66 -16.49 -36.94
N GLU A 27 4.51 -16.26 -36.31
CA GLU A 27 4.37 -16.38 -34.85
C GLU A 27 4.01 -17.77 -34.30
N ARG A 28 3.68 -18.78 -35.13
CA ARG A 28 3.16 -20.05 -34.59
C ARG A 28 4.20 -21.05 -34.09
N ARG A 29 5.51 -20.83 -34.31
CA ARG A 29 6.55 -21.73 -33.78
C ARG A 29 7.26 -21.19 -32.54
N ASP A 30 7.21 -19.89 -32.31
CA ASP A 30 7.88 -19.25 -31.17
C ASP A 30 6.92 -19.03 -29.98
N LEU A 31 5.60 -19.21 -30.18
CA LEU A 31 4.58 -19.02 -29.14
C LEU A 31 4.61 -20.07 -28.01
N ILE A 32 5.35 -21.17 -28.18
CA ILE A 32 5.45 -22.27 -27.20
C ILE A 32 6.60 -22.02 -26.20
N GLN A 33 7.44 -20.99 -26.41
CA GLN A 33 8.52 -20.60 -25.49
C GLN A 33 8.19 -19.37 -24.62
N PHE A 34 6.95 -18.90 -24.63
CA PHE A 34 6.48 -17.95 -23.61
C PHE A 34 6.09 -18.73 -22.35
N ASP A 35 7.06 -19.42 -21.75
CA ASP A 35 6.97 -19.77 -20.34
C ASP A 35 6.75 -18.46 -19.56
N ALA A 36 5.83 -18.50 -18.60
CA ALA A 36 5.21 -17.36 -17.94
C ALA A 36 6.13 -16.53 -17.03
N ASP A 37 7.44 -16.53 -17.30
CA ASP A 37 8.48 -15.80 -16.57
C ASP A 37 8.86 -14.52 -17.31
N PHE A 38 7.87 -13.75 -17.74
CA PHE A 38 8.12 -12.35 -18.05
C PHE A 38 8.44 -11.65 -16.74
N GLY A 39 9.73 -11.41 -16.50
CA GLY A 39 10.19 -10.57 -15.40
C GLY A 39 9.53 -9.17 -15.43
N PRO A 40 9.82 -8.32 -14.43
CA PRO A 40 9.21 -7.00 -14.32
C PRO A 40 9.34 -6.21 -15.63
N ILE A 41 8.25 -5.60 -16.09
CA ILE A 41 8.23 -4.88 -17.37
C ILE A 41 9.10 -3.63 -17.23
N LYS A 42 10.22 -3.59 -17.96
CA LYS A 42 11.15 -2.47 -17.94
C LYS A 42 11.00 -1.61 -19.19
N LEU A 43 10.95 -0.30 -19.01
CA LEU A 43 10.96 0.70 -20.07
C LEU A 43 12.24 1.52 -19.95
N LYS A 44 13.06 1.47 -21.00
CA LYS A 44 14.27 2.28 -21.13
C LYS A 44 14.07 3.34 -22.21
N LEU A 45 14.01 4.61 -21.82
CA LEU A 45 13.92 5.75 -22.71
C LEU A 45 15.19 6.60 -22.58
N GLY A 46 16.14 6.37 -23.48
CA GLY A 46 17.45 7.03 -23.44
C GLY A 46 18.26 6.61 -22.20
N GLU A 47 18.55 7.58 -21.34
CA GLU A 47 19.27 7.38 -20.06
C GLU A 47 18.33 7.05 -18.89
N HIS A 48 17.01 7.12 -19.09
CA HIS A 48 16.02 6.84 -18.06
C HIS A 48 15.53 5.40 -18.18
N GLU A 49 15.52 4.68 -17.07
CA GLU A 49 14.95 3.33 -16.94
C GLU A 49 13.85 3.36 -15.88
N CYS A 50 12.72 2.72 -16.16
CA CYS A 50 11.60 2.59 -15.24
C CYS A 50 11.01 1.17 -15.31
N VAL A 51 10.51 0.70 -14.18
CA VAL A 51 9.88 -0.61 -14.00
C VAL A 51 8.39 -0.41 -13.77
N PHE A 52 7.57 -1.19 -14.43
CA PHE A 52 6.14 -1.24 -14.14
C PHE A 52 5.88 -2.23 -13.01
N GLU A 53 5.36 -1.73 -11.88
CA GLU A 53 5.03 -2.52 -10.69
C GLU A 53 3.69 -2.00 -10.15
N ASP A 54 2.78 -2.92 -9.79
CA ASP A 54 1.47 -2.62 -9.19
C ASP A 54 0.60 -1.57 -9.91
N GLY A 55 0.74 -1.43 -11.24
CA GLY A 55 -0.05 -0.48 -12.03
C GLY A 55 0.62 0.87 -12.28
N GLU A 56 1.82 1.10 -11.72
CA GLU A 56 2.55 2.37 -11.81
C GLU A 56 3.95 2.18 -12.42
N TRP A 57 4.47 3.23 -13.07
CA TRP A 57 5.84 3.25 -13.58
C TRP A 57 6.78 3.83 -12.52
N ILE A 58 7.65 2.97 -11.99
CA ILE A 58 8.65 3.32 -10.97
C ILE A 58 9.98 3.67 -11.65
N PRO A 59 10.51 4.90 -11.49
CA PRO A 59 11.80 5.25 -12.03
C PRO A 59 12.94 4.49 -11.31
N GLU A 60 13.78 3.78 -12.06
CA GLU A 60 14.99 3.12 -11.52
C GLU A 60 16.23 4.02 -11.60
N THR A 61 16.31 4.89 -12.62
CA THR A 61 17.51 5.69 -12.92
C THR A 61 17.25 7.19 -12.86
N GLY A 62 18.25 7.94 -12.40
CA GLY A 62 18.22 9.40 -12.27
C GLY A 62 17.69 9.90 -10.92
N LEU A 63 17.63 11.22 -10.79
CA LEU A 63 17.18 11.91 -9.57
C LEU A 63 15.75 11.52 -9.15
N GLU A 64 14.91 11.11 -10.10
CA GLU A 64 13.54 10.66 -9.84
C GLU A 64 13.51 9.27 -9.19
N GLY A 65 14.39 8.37 -9.59
CA GLY A 65 14.52 7.04 -8.96
C GLY A 65 15.07 7.10 -7.54
N GLU A 66 16.06 7.96 -7.29
CA GLU A 66 16.57 8.21 -5.94
C GLU A 66 15.49 8.79 -5.02
N ARG A 67 14.77 9.83 -5.49
CA ARG A 67 13.64 10.42 -4.76
C ARG A 67 12.53 9.40 -4.49
N HIS A 68 12.21 8.53 -5.44
CA HIS A 68 11.22 7.48 -5.24
C HIS A 68 11.64 6.49 -4.16
N ARG A 69 12.88 6.00 -4.20
CA ARG A 69 13.44 5.09 -3.19
C ARG A 69 13.47 5.72 -1.80
N GLU A 70 13.90 6.97 -1.70
CA GLU A 70 13.89 7.72 -0.44
C GLU A 70 12.48 7.87 0.10
N ASN A 71 11.51 8.24 -0.75
CA ASN A 71 10.11 8.38 -0.35
C ASN A 71 9.53 7.06 0.16
N GLU A 72 9.81 5.94 -0.52
CA GLU A 72 9.42 4.61 -0.05
C GLU A 72 10.05 4.24 1.30
N GLN A 73 11.32 4.58 1.53
CA GLN A 73 11.97 4.39 2.82
C GLN A 73 11.32 5.25 3.91
N LEU A 74 11.03 6.52 3.60
CA LEU A 74 10.37 7.44 4.52
C LEU A 74 8.95 6.98 4.87
N LYS A 75 8.17 6.48 3.91
CA LYS A 75 6.85 5.88 4.16
C LYS A 75 6.95 4.69 5.13
N LYS A 76 7.92 3.79 4.92
CA LYS A 76 8.16 2.64 5.81
C LYS A 76 8.54 3.08 7.22
N GLN A 77 9.43 4.07 7.34
CA GLN A 77 9.82 4.64 8.63
C GLN A 77 8.63 5.33 9.33
N MET A 78 7.84 6.08 8.59
CA MET A 78 6.65 6.76 9.11
C MET A 78 5.61 5.77 9.63
N LEU A 79 5.38 4.67 8.90
CA LEU A 79 4.50 3.58 9.36
C LEU A 79 5.03 2.95 10.64
N ARG A 80 6.31 2.57 10.68
CA ARG A 80 6.96 1.99 11.86
C ARG A 80 6.85 2.92 13.08
N LEU A 81 7.15 4.21 12.90
CA LEU A 81 7.07 5.20 13.98
C LEU A 81 5.62 5.39 14.46
N LYS A 82 4.65 5.32 13.55
CA LYS A 82 3.23 5.39 13.90
C LYS A 82 2.80 4.18 14.74
N GLU A 83 3.22 2.98 14.36
CA GLU A 83 2.96 1.76 15.10
C GLU A 83 3.60 1.79 16.50
N GLU A 84 4.86 2.22 16.58
CA GLU A 84 5.56 2.39 17.86
C GLU A 84 4.86 3.43 18.74
N ASN A 85 4.44 4.56 18.17
CA ASN A 85 3.71 5.58 18.91
C ASN A 85 2.38 5.06 19.47
N ASN A 86 1.62 4.30 18.66
CA ASN A 86 0.38 3.68 19.10
C ASN A 86 0.61 2.66 20.24
N LEU A 87 1.66 1.84 20.12
CA LEU A 87 2.03 0.88 21.15
C LEU A 87 2.44 1.58 22.46
N LEU A 88 3.23 2.65 22.36
CA LEU A 88 3.64 3.43 23.53
C LEU A 88 2.44 4.07 24.22
N ARG A 89 1.48 4.63 23.47
CA ARG A 89 0.22 5.16 24.02
C ARG A 89 -0.56 4.10 24.77
N LEU A 90 -0.77 2.93 24.16
CA LEU A 90 -1.48 1.83 24.79
C LEU A 90 -0.78 1.37 26.08
N ARG A 91 0.55 1.26 26.06
CA ARG A 91 1.33 0.92 27.27
C ARG A 91 1.16 1.96 28.37
N THR A 92 1.18 3.25 28.04
CA THR A 92 0.97 4.30 29.03
C THR A 92 -0.44 4.28 29.62
N GLU A 93 -1.47 4.03 28.80
CA GLU A 93 -2.85 3.90 29.27
C GLU A 93 -3.00 2.72 30.24
N VAL A 94 -2.52 1.54 29.87
CA VAL A 94 -2.57 0.34 30.73
C VAL A 94 -1.80 0.56 32.03
N LEU A 95 -0.63 1.20 31.98
CA LEU A 95 0.15 1.52 33.18
C LEU A 95 -0.59 2.50 34.10
N LEU A 96 -1.27 3.51 33.54
CA LEU A 96 -2.10 4.43 34.32
C LEU A 96 -3.28 3.71 34.97
N ASP A 97 -3.96 2.81 34.25
CA ASP A 97 -5.05 2.00 34.81
C ASP A 97 -4.55 1.13 35.96
N MET A 98 -3.41 0.46 35.82
CA MET A 98 -2.83 -0.34 36.89
C MET A 98 -2.38 0.51 38.10
N LEU A 99 -1.82 1.70 37.86
CA LEU A 99 -1.44 2.62 38.92
C LEU A 99 -2.66 3.16 39.68
N THR A 100 -3.74 3.48 38.96
CA THR A 100 -4.97 3.97 39.59
C THR A 100 -5.65 2.87 40.38
N GLN A 101 -5.72 1.64 39.86
CA GLN A 101 -6.22 0.48 40.60
C GLN A 101 -5.43 0.22 41.88
N THR A 102 -4.09 0.14 41.79
CA THR A 102 -3.24 -0.12 42.97
C THR A 102 -3.33 1.00 44.00
N THR A 103 -3.46 2.26 43.57
CA THR A 103 -3.68 3.40 44.47
C THR A 103 -5.03 3.31 45.17
N ALA A 104 -6.10 2.91 44.47
CA ALA A 104 -7.41 2.70 45.06
C ALA A 104 -7.41 1.56 46.09
N GLU A 105 -6.78 0.43 45.76
CA GLU A 105 -6.61 -0.71 46.68
C GLU A 105 -5.83 -0.31 47.94
N ALA A 106 -4.73 0.42 47.79
CA ALA A 106 -3.95 0.92 48.91
C ALA A 106 -4.77 1.82 49.85
N HIS A 107 -5.58 2.72 49.30
CA HIS A 107 -6.48 3.56 50.11
C HIS A 107 -7.56 2.76 50.84
N ILE A 108 -8.11 1.72 50.22
CA ILE A 108 -9.07 0.82 50.87
C ILE A 108 -8.40 0.11 52.05
N HIS A 109 -7.23 -0.50 51.84
CA HIS A 109 -6.49 -1.18 52.90
C HIS A 109 -6.08 -0.24 54.04
N GLU A 110 -5.68 0.99 53.73
CA GLU A 110 -5.35 1.98 54.76
C GLU A 110 -6.58 2.31 55.63
N LYS A 111 -7.76 2.42 55.02
CA LYS A 111 -9.02 2.65 55.73
C LYS A 111 -9.39 1.46 56.62
N GLU A 112 -9.28 0.24 56.11
CA GLU A 112 -9.54 -1.00 56.87
C GLU A 112 -8.61 -1.12 58.07
N LEU A 113 -7.32 -0.86 57.89
CA LEU A 113 -6.33 -0.88 58.98
C LEU A 113 -6.63 0.20 60.04
N LYS A 114 -7.04 1.40 59.62
CA LYS A 114 -7.46 2.46 60.56
C LYS A 114 -8.68 2.03 61.37
N GLN A 115 -9.66 1.40 60.73
CA GLN A 115 -10.88 0.92 61.37
C GLN A 115 -10.59 -0.20 62.38
N LEU A 116 -9.82 -1.22 61.97
CA LEU A 116 -9.36 -2.30 62.86
C LEU A 116 -8.59 -1.76 64.08
N ARG A 117 -7.70 -0.77 63.87
CA ARG A 117 -6.97 -0.12 64.97
C ARG A 117 -7.90 0.63 65.92
N GLN A 118 -8.97 1.25 65.42
CA GLN A 118 -9.98 1.89 66.26
C GLN A 118 -10.75 0.83 67.06
N ASP A 119 -11.21 -0.25 66.43
CA ASP A 119 -11.99 -1.30 67.10
C ASP A 119 -11.18 -1.98 68.21
N MET A 120 -9.90 -2.30 67.96
CA MET A 120 -9.02 -2.84 69.00
C MET A 120 -8.85 -1.87 70.18
N ARG A 121 -8.71 -0.57 69.91
CA ARG A 121 -8.61 0.45 70.97
C ARG A 121 -9.88 0.55 71.80
N HIS A 122 -11.05 0.39 71.20
CA HIS A 122 -12.33 0.39 71.94
C HIS A 122 -12.50 -0.90 72.74
N SER A 123 -12.08 -2.05 72.22
CA SER A 123 -12.12 -3.32 72.94
C SER A 123 -11.22 -3.34 74.17
N MET A 124 -10.07 -2.68 74.16
CA MET A 124 -9.16 -2.62 75.33
C MET A 124 -9.61 -1.63 76.41
N LYS A 125 -10.63 -0.80 76.15
CA LYS A 125 -11.19 0.16 77.12
C LYS A 125 -12.44 -0.35 77.85
N LYS A 126 -12.98 -1.50 77.44
CA LYS A 126 -14.06 -2.22 78.14
C LYS A 126 -13.45 -3.28 79.05
#